data_AF-A0A662KTU4-F1
#
_entry.id   AF-A0A662KTU4-F1
#
_cell.length_a   1.000
_cell.length_b   1.000
_cell.length_c   1.000
_cell.angle_alpha   90.00
_cell.angle_beta   90.00
_cell.angle_gamma   90.00
#
_symmetry.space_group_name_H-M   'P 1'
#
loop_
_entity.id
_entity.type
_entity.pdbx_description
1 polymer ?
#
loop_
_entity_poly.entity_id
_entity_poly.type
_entity_poly.pdbx_seq_one_letter_code
_entity_poly.pdbx_strand_id
1 'polypeptide(L)'
;MGTRSEIYVRRKWDDGYFEVVELWKHWDGYPEYMLPFFRRFARFARDCVKEQKHWLTYPPDIASLLIAFDWEEKKKEAKRMKEMGMEIYLKPDIRPRSDIQDARYAYILDLPQEENGDMLITCYKIYGGGGLLERDRDELREKAYLSGHDHLDKVRTVKVKLGD
;
A
#
# COMPACT_ATOMS: atom_id res chain seq x y z
N MET A 1 -6.59 19.59 -4.40
CA MET A 1 -7.37 18.45 -3.86
C MET A 1 -6.48 17.24 -3.84
N GLY A 2 -6.44 16.50 -2.74
CA GLY A 2 -5.60 15.31 -2.61
C GLY A 2 -6.11 14.17 -3.46
N THR A 3 -5.21 13.35 -3.97
CA THR A 3 -5.57 12.08 -4.59
C THR A 3 -5.51 10.99 -3.56
N ARG A 4 -6.62 10.27 -3.44
CA ARG A 4 -6.82 9.18 -2.50
C ARG A 4 -6.59 7.84 -3.15
N SER A 5 -6.11 6.88 -2.37
CA SER A 5 -5.91 5.51 -2.84
C SER A 5 -6.21 4.47 -1.79
N GLU A 6 -6.75 3.34 -2.23
CA GLU A 6 -6.79 2.11 -1.45
C GLU A 6 -5.46 1.35 -1.60
N ILE A 7 -5.05 0.65 -0.55
CA ILE A 7 -3.85 -0.18 -0.53
C ILE A 7 -4.23 -1.54 0.04
N TYR A 8 -3.95 -2.60 -0.68
CA TYR A 8 -4.22 -3.97 -0.31
C TYR A 8 -2.89 -4.67 -0.12
N VAL A 9 -2.58 -5.05 1.12
CA VAL A 9 -1.41 -5.87 1.42
C VAL A 9 -1.89 -7.31 1.48
N ARG A 10 -1.32 -8.20 0.67
CA ARG A 10 -1.81 -9.57 0.60
C ARG A 10 -0.73 -10.62 0.38
N ARG A 11 -1.01 -11.83 0.84
CA ARG A 11 -0.21 -13.03 0.58
C ARG A 11 -1.11 -14.14 0.09
N LYS A 12 -0.66 -14.86 -0.94
CA LYS A 12 -1.29 -16.10 -1.40
C LYS A 12 -0.72 -17.28 -0.61
N TRP A 13 -1.61 -18.07 -0.01
CA TRP A 13 -1.31 -19.33 0.64
C TRP A 13 -1.41 -20.51 -0.31
N ASP A 14 -0.81 -21.65 0.06
CA ASP A 14 -0.71 -22.84 -0.79
C ASP A 14 -2.06 -23.49 -1.12
N ASP A 15 -3.03 -23.33 -0.22
CA ASP A 15 -4.42 -23.75 -0.37
C ASP A 15 -5.25 -22.84 -1.29
N GLY A 16 -4.65 -21.76 -1.78
CA GLY A 16 -5.23 -20.84 -2.75
C GLY A 16 -5.93 -19.63 -2.14
N TYR A 17 -6.02 -19.50 -0.81
CA TYR A 17 -6.61 -18.34 -0.16
C TYR A 17 -5.64 -17.16 -0.08
N PHE A 18 -6.18 -15.95 -0.04
CA PHE A 18 -5.41 -14.75 0.26
C PHE A 18 -5.71 -14.25 1.68
N GLU A 19 -4.67 -14.04 2.47
CA GLU A 19 -4.77 -13.13 3.61
C GLU A 19 -4.60 -11.72 3.08
N VAL A 20 -5.51 -10.81 3.47
CA VAL A 20 -5.54 -9.43 2.95
C VAL A 20 -5.75 -8.43 4.09
N VAL A 21 -4.94 -7.38 4.09
CA VAL A 21 -5.14 -6.20 4.93
C VAL A 21 -5.45 -5.00 4.04
N GLU A 22 -6.57 -4.34 4.34
CA GLU A 22 -7.08 -3.20 3.59
C GLU A 22 -6.76 -1.88 4.28
N LEU A 23 -5.98 -1.05 3.58
CA LEU A 23 -5.56 0.26 4.03
C LEU A 23 -6.03 1.34 3.08
N TRP A 24 -5.98 2.56 3.57
CA TRP A 24 -6.35 3.77 2.88
C TRP A 24 -5.28 4.83 3.03
N LYS A 25 -5.03 5.57 1.95
CA LYS A 25 -4.19 6.77 1.94
C LYS A 25 -4.97 8.00 1.49
N HIS A 26 -4.88 9.09 2.25
CA HIS A 26 -5.70 10.27 2.03
C HIS A 26 -5.08 11.32 1.10
N TRP A 27 -3.75 11.42 1.02
CA TRP A 27 -3.04 12.35 0.13
C TRP A 27 -2.05 11.62 -0.80
N ASP A 28 -1.70 12.27 -1.91
CA ASP A 28 -0.63 11.85 -2.83
C ASP A 28 -0.71 10.41 -3.35
N GLY A 29 -1.92 9.90 -3.56
CA GLY A 29 -2.18 8.55 -4.06
C GLY A 29 -1.81 8.31 -5.52
N TYR A 30 -1.15 9.24 -6.22
CA TYR A 30 -0.73 9.06 -7.61
C TYR A 30 0.50 8.13 -7.72
N PRO A 31 0.63 7.35 -8.81
CA PRO A 31 1.70 6.35 -8.94
C PRO A 31 3.11 6.94 -8.95
N GLU A 32 3.27 8.18 -9.45
CA GLU A 32 4.53 8.92 -9.43
C GLU A 32 5.02 9.23 -8.01
N TYR A 33 4.13 9.31 -7.02
CA TYR A 33 4.49 9.48 -5.61
C TYR A 33 4.53 8.15 -4.86
N MET A 34 3.52 7.30 -5.07
CA MET A 34 3.33 6.07 -4.31
C MET A 34 4.36 4.98 -4.63
N LEU A 35 4.75 4.81 -5.89
CA LEU A 35 5.73 3.76 -6.23
C LEU A 35 7.13 4.08 -5.67
N PRO A 36 7.65 5.31 -5.74
CA PRO A 36 8.84 5.68 -4.99
C PRO A 36 8.67 5.56 -3.47
N PHE A 37 7.49 5.90 -2.94
CA PHE A 37 7.18 5.73 -1.51
C PHE A 37 7.32 4.26 -1.08
N PHE A 38 6.72 3.32 -1.81
CA PHE A 38 6.83 1.89 -1.49
C PHE A 38 8.26 1.35 -1.60
N ARG A 39 9.09 1.87 -2.50
CA ARG A 39 10.52 1.51 -2.55
C ARG A 39 11.29 1.99 -1.33
N ARG A 40 10.97 3.18 -0.80
CA ARG A 40 11.56 3.65 0.46
C ARG A 40 11.06 2.84 1.64
N PHE A 41 9.77 2.54 1.66
CA PHE A 41 9.15 1.65 2.63
C PHE A 41 9.83 0.28 2.67
N ALA A 42 10.06 -0.36 1.53
CA ALA A 42 10.71 -1.69 1.49
C ALA A 42 12.11 -1.69 2.15
N ARG A 43 12.88 -0.60 2.01
CA ARG A 43 14.15 -0.43 2.73
C ARG A 43 13.92 -0.32 4.24
N PHE A 44 13.01 0.55 4.65
CA PHE A 44 12.65 0.72 6.06
C PHE A 44 12.18 -0.60 6.69
N ALA A 45 11.33 -1.36 6.01
CA ALA A 45 10.82 -2.64 6.50
C ALA A 45 11.96 -3.64 6.73
N ARG A 46 12.90 -3.77 5.79
CA ARG A 46 14.11 -4.58 5.98
C ARG A 46 14.92 -4.17 7.20
N ASP A 47 15.19 -2.87 7.33
CA ASP A 47 15.99 -2.34 8.43
C ASP A 47 15.34 -2.61 9.80
N CYS A 48 14.00 -2.62 9.85
CA CYS A 48 13.22 -2.93 11.05
C CYS A 48 13.28 -4.41 11.44
N VAL A 49 13.14 -5.33 10.48
CA VAL A 49 13.04 -6.77 10.78
C VAL A 49 14.41 -7.44 10.97
N LYS A 50 15.49 -6.85 10.44
CA LYS A 50 16.86 -7.40 10.49
C LYS A 50 16.87 -8.87 10.00
N GLU A 51 17.23 -9.80 10.88
CA GLU A 51 17.30 -11.24 10.57
C GLU A 51 15.93 -11.94 10.60
N GLN A 52 14.87 -11.31 11.12
CA GLN A 52 13.53 -11.89 11.19
C GLN A 52 12.77 -11.69 9.86
N LYS A 53 13.40 -12.06 8.73
CA LYS A 53 12.91 -11.77 7.37
C LYS A 53 11.55 -12.40 7.07
N HIS A 54 11.18 -13.49 7.74
CA HIS A 54 9.86 -14.10 7.62
C HIS A 54 8.70 -13.12 7.93
N TRP A 55 8.90 -12.09 8.78
CA TRP A 55 7.90 -11.04 9.02
C TRP A 55 7.54 -10.23 7.77
N LEU A 56 8.40 -10.22 6.75
CA LEU A 56 8.13 -9.54 5.47
C LEU A 56 7.16 -10.33 4.57
N THR A 57 6.77 -11.54 4.97
CA THR A 57 5.82 -12.38 4.24
C THR A 57 4.39 -12.24 4.77
N TYR A 58 4.18 -11.68 5.95
CA TYR A 58 2.84 -11.62 6.57
C TYR A 58 2.17 -10.26 6.31
N PRO A 59 0.93 -10.25 5.76
CA PRO A 59 0.21 -9.01 5.51
C PRO A 59 0.01 -8.10 6.73
N PRO A 60 -0.34 -8.62 7.93
CA PRO A 60 -0.49 -7.78 9.13
C PRO A 60 0.81 -7.07 9.54
N ASP A 61 1.95 -7.76 9.45
CA ASP A 61 3.26 -7.22 9.80
C ASP A 61 3.68 -6.12 8.81
N ILE A 62 3.56 -6.38 7.51
CA ILE A 62 3.86 -5.39 6.47
C ILE A 62 2.92 -4.18 6.56
N ALA A 63 1.63 -4.38 6.81
CA ALA A 63 0.67 -3.29 6.98
C ALA A 63 1.02 -2.41 8.19
N SER A 64 1.40 -3.03 9.31
CA SER A 64 1.82 -2.33 10.53
C SER A 64 3.10 -1.52 10.29
N LEU A 65 4.10 -2.11 9.64
CA LEU A 65 5.34 -1.42 9.26
C LEU A 65 5.07 -0.28 8.27
N LEU A 66 4.11 -0.43 7.36
CA LEU A 66 3.75 0.61 6.38
C LEU A 66 3.12 1.82 7.06
N ILE A 67 2.23 1.62 8.03
CA ILE A 67 1.64 2.70 8.83
C ILE A 67 2.73 3.39 9.67
N ALA A 68 3.63 2.62 10.29
CA ALA A 68 4.75 3.16 11.05
C ALA A 68 5.71 3.98 10.15
N PHE A 69 6.01 3.50 8.96
CA PHE A 69 6.84 4.22 7.98
C PHE A 69 6.20 5.55 7.55
N ASP A 70 4.90 5.55 7.26
CA ASP A 70 4.17 6.77 6.90
C ASP A 70 4.22 7.81 8.04
N TRP A 71 4.11 7.37 9.31
CA TRP A 71 4.30 8.22 10.47
C TRP A 71 5.72 8.82 10.56
N GLU A 72 6.76 8.02 10.31
CA GLU A 72 8.15 8.52 10.29
C GLU A 72 8.36 9.56 9.18
N GLU A 73 7.80 9.35 7.99
CA GLU A 73 7.87 10.34 6.91
C GLU A 73 7.12 11.64 7.28
N LYS A 74 5.96 11.52 7.95
CA LYS A 74 5.19 12.68 8.44
C LYS A 74 5.94 13.47 9.51
N LYS A 75 6.67 12.82 10.42
CA LYS A 75 7.53 13.52 11.38
C LYS A 75 8.65 14.31 10.68
N LYS A 76 9.27 13.76 9.64
CA LYS A 76 10.30 14.47 8.86
C LYS A 76 9.71 15.67 8.11
N GLU A 77 8.53 15.52 7.55
CA GLU A 77 7.78 16.62 6.92
C GLU A 77 7.44 17.72 7.93
N ALA A 78 6.87 17.36 9.07
CA ALA A 78 6.51 18.31 10.12
C ALA A 78 7.73 19.06 10.66
N LYS A 79 8.88 18.40 10.83
CA LYS A 79 10.13 19.06 11.22
C LYS A 79 10.53 20.15 10.22
N ARG A 80 10.57 19.82 8.92
CA ARG A 80 10.93 20.78 7.85
C ARG A 80 9.96 21.96 7.79
N MET A 81 8.68 21.69 7.97
CA MET A 81 7.64 22.72 7.88
C MET A 81 7.62 23.63 9.11
N LYS A 82 7.94 23.08 10.30
CA LYS A 82 8.16 23.86 11.52
C LYS A 82 9.35 24.81 11.37
N GLU A 83 10.45 24.37 10.73
CA GLU A 83 11.59 25.23 10.42
C GLU A 83 11.22 26.38 9.46
N MET A 84 10.16 26.22 8.67
CA MET A 84 9.57 27.25 7.81
C MET A 84 8.47 28.09 8.50
N GLY A 85 8.27 27.92 9.82
CA GLY A 85 7.26 28.67 10.59
C GLY A 85 5.82 28.19 10.39
N MET A 86 5.61 27.01 9.81
CA MET A 86 4.29 26.42 9.62
C MET A 86 3.97 25.39 10.71
N GLU A 87 2.75 25.43 11.23
CA GLU A 87 2.23 24.42 12.16
C GLU A 87 1.63 23.24 11.38
N ILE A 88 2.00 22.01 11.74
CA ILE A 88 1.51 20.80 11.08
C ILE A 88 0.85 19.87 12.08
N TYR A 89 -0.34 19.42 11.69
CA TYR A 89 -1.05 18.36 12.39
C TYR A 89 -0.43 16.99 12.08
N LEU A 90 0.22 16.40 13.09
CA LEU A 90 0.84 15.08 12.99
C LEU A 90 -0.21 13.98 13.15
N LYS A 91 -0.58 13.36 12.03
CA LYS A 91 -1.30 12.08 11.97
C LYS A 91 -0.73 11.22 10.85
N PRO A 92 -0.78 9.88 10.96
CA PRO A 92 -0.54 9.03 9.82
C PRO A 92 -1.61 9.27 8.75
N ASP A 93 -1.16 9.31 7.51
CA ASP A 93 -1.97 9.42 6.31
C ASP A 93 -2.43 8.04 5.79
N ILE A 94 -1.60 7.00 6.02
CA ILE A 94 -1.98 5.60 5.79
C ILE A 94 -2.63 5.02 7.05
N ARG A 95 -3.81 4.41 6.90
CA ARG A 95 -4.64 3.90 8.02
C ARG A 95 -5.60 2.80 7.54
N PRO A 96 -6.28 2.06 8.44
CA PRO A 96 -7.31 1.11 8.03
C PRO A 96 -8.35 1.74 7.10
N ARG A 97 -8.83 0.99 6.10
CA ARG A 97 -9.71 1.52 5.05
C ARG A 97 -10.99 2.16 5.61
N SER A 98 -11.62 1.51 6.59
CA SER A 98 -12.97 1.86 7.06
C SER A 98 -13.96 1.92 5.88
N ASP A 99 -15.00 2.74 5.95
CA ASP A 99 -16.06 2.82 4.93
C ASP A 99 -15.80 3.89 3.86
N ILE A 100 -14.53 4.22 3.61
CA ILE A 100 -14.16 5.24 2.62
C ILE A 100 -14.21 4.64 1.20
N GLN A 101 -14.82 5.38 0.26
CA GLN A 101 -15.14 4.88 -1.08
C GLN A 101 -14.70 5.80 -2.22
N ASP A 102 -13.93 6.87 -2.01
CA ASP A 102 -13.63 7.86 -3.07
C ASP A 102 -12.20 7.73 -3.65
N ALA A 103 -11.64 6.52 -3.64
CA ALA A 103 -10.30 6.28 -4.17
C ALA A 103 -10.23 6.49 -5.68
N ARG A 104 -9.11 7.05 -6.13
CA ARG A 104 -8.80 7.18 -7.57
C ARG A 104 -7.79 6.14 -8.05
N TYR A 105 -7.11 5.50 -7.11
CA TYR A 105 -6.12 4.46 -7.37
C TYR A 105 -6.26 3.34 -6.34
N ALA A 106 -5.89 2.13 -6.75
CA ALA A 106 -5.69 1.01 -5.85
C ALA A 106 -4.27 0.45 -6.03
N TYR A 107 -3.58 0.19 -4.93
CA TYR A 107 -2.26 -0.43 -4.91
C TYR A 107 -2.34 -1.80 -4.26
N ILE A 108 -1.97 -2.82 -5.01
CA ILE A 108 -1.98 -4.21 -4.55
C ILE A 108 -0.54 -4.63 -4.31
N LEU A 109 -0.20 -4.88 -3.05
CA LEU A 109 1.11 -5.31 -2.57
C LEU A 109 1.05 -6.81 -2.34
N ASP A 110 1.43 -7.56 -3.36
CA ASP A 110 1.62 -9.01 -3.30
C ASP A 110 2.95 -9.34 -2.62
N LEU A 111 2.85 -9.91 -1.42
CA LEU A 111 4.00 -10.33 -0.63
C LEU A 111 4.59 -11.64 -1.14
N PRO A 112 5.91 -11.84 -0.97
CA PRO A 112 6.53 -13.10 -1.34
C PRO A 112 6.07 -14.23 -0.42
N GLN A 113 6.03 -15.45 -0.96
CA GLN A 113 5.77 -16.66 -0.19
C GLN A 113 6.95 -17.06 0.69
N GLU A 114 8.16 -16.65 0.29
CA GLU A 114 9.44 -16.96 0.93
C GLU A 114 10.14 -15.69 1.43
N GLU A 115 10.93 -15.80 2.49
CA GLU A 115 11.54 -14.67 3.22
C GLU A 115 12.52 -13.81 2.40
N ASN A 116 13.07 -14.33 1.30
CA ASN A 116 13.99 -13.61 0.40
C ASN A 116 13.34 -13.21 -0.93
N GLY A 117 12.02 -13.35 -1.05
CA GLY A 117 11.31 -12.99 -2.28
C GLY A 117 11.11 -11.49 -2.48
N ASP A 118 10.58 -11.15 -3.65
CA ASP A 118 10.23 -9.77 -4.02
C ASP A 118 8.75 -9.49 -3.76
N MET A 119 8.45 -8.26 -3.36
CA MET A 119 7.09 -7.73 -3.39
C MET A 119 6.73 -7.29 -4.79
N LEU A 120 5.56 -7.72 -5.27
CA LEU A 120 4.98 -7.19 -6.51
C LEU A 120 3.94 -6.13 -6.15
N ILE A 121 4.07 -4.96 -6.77
CA ILE A 121 3.14 -3.85 -6.56
C ILE A 121 2.40 -3.60 -7.85
N THR A 122 1.10 -3.86 -7.87
CA THR A 122 0.22 -3.53 -9.00
C THR A 122 -0.60 -2.29 -8.69
N CYS A 123 -0.57 -1.31 -9.59
CA CYS A 123 -1.35 -0.09 -9.52
C CYS A 123 -2.51 -0.15 -10.51
N TYR A 124 -3.72 0.09 -10.02
CA TYR A 124 -4.92 0.31 -10.80
C TYR A 124 -5.37 1.76 -10.69
N LYS A 125 -5.85 2.33 -11.80
CA LYS A 125 -6.55 3.61 -11.84
C LYS A 125 -8.04 3.35 -11.89
N ILE A 126 -8.80 4.11 -11.11
CA ILE A 126 -10.25 3.96 -10.94
C ILE A 126 -10.93 5.18 -11.55
N TYR A 127 -11.95 4.94 -12.37
CA TYR A 127 -12.74 5.96 -13.04
C TYR A 127 -14.10 6.14 -12.36
N GLY A 128 -14.77 7.27 -12.62
CA GLY A 128 -16.11 7.55 -12.08
C GLY A 128 -16.15 8.12 -10.66
N GLY A 129 -15.04 8.09 -9.90
CA GLY A 129 -14.89 8.80 -8.62
C GLY A 129 -15.51 8.12 -7.40
N GLY A 130 -16.11 6.93 -7.57
CA GLY A 130 -16.70 6.11 -6.50
C GLY A 130 -15.81 4.98 -5.99
N GLY A 131 -14.51 5.02 -6.25
CA GLY A 131 -13.58 4.00 -5.76
C GLY A 131 -13.83 2.62 -6.35
N LEU A 132 -13.26 1.60 -5.69
CA LEU A 132 -13.54 0.21 -6.03
C LEU A 132 -14.99 -0.13 -5.65
N LEU A 133 -15.64 -0.91 -6.51
CA LEU A 133 -16.93 -1.52 -6.21
C LEU A 133 -16.71 -2.69 -5.25
N GLU A 134 -17.75 -3.10 -4.51
CA GLU A 134 -17.61 -4.22 -3.56
C GLU A 134 -17.18 -5.51 -4.26
N ARG A 135 -17.70 -5.78 -5.46
CA ARG A 135 -17.26 -6.90 -6.29
C ARG A 135 -15.75 -6.88 -6.58
N ASP A 136 -15.14 -5.70 -6.74
CA ASP A 136 -13.71 -5.61 -7.01
C ASP A 136 -12.92 -5.92 -5.73
N ARG A 137 -13.42 -5.46 -4.58
CA ARG A 137 -12.82 -5.77 -3.27
C ARG A 137 -12.87 -7.26 -2.99
N ASP A 138 -14.01 -7.91 -3.27
CA ASP A 138 -14.16 -9.36 -3.17
C ASP A 138 -13.18 -10.08 -4.09
N GLU A 139 -13.02 -9.63 -5.34
CA GLU A 139 -12.01 -10.19 -6.23
C GLU A 139 -10.58 -10.02 -5.70
N LEU A 140 -10.26 -8.91 -5.02
CA LEU A 140 -8.93 -8.74 -4.41
C LEU A 140 -8.67 -9.67 -3.22
N ARG A 141 -9.73 -10.10 -2.54
CA ARG A 141 -9.70 -11.08 -1.44
C ARG A 141 -9.58 -12.52 -1.93
N GLU A 142 -9.95 -12.81 -3.17
CA GLU A 142 -10.03 -14.18 -3.69
C GLU A 142 -9.10 -14.46 -4.89
N LYS A 143 -8.75 -13.44 -5.69
CA LYS A 143 -8.11 -13.59 -6.99
C LYS A 143 -6.77 -12.88 -7.07
N ALA A 144 -5.89 -13.41 -7.91
CA ALA A 144 -4.59 -12.79 -8.18
C ALA A 144 -4.69 -11.44 -8.91
N TYR A 145 -5.74 -11.19 -9.67
CA TYR A 145 -5.94 -9.91 -10.35
C TYR A 145 -7.43 -9.58 -10.40
N LEU A 146 -7.74 -8.29 -10.39
CA LEU A 146 -9.05 -7.80 -10.79
C LEU A 146 -9.30 -8.20 -12.24
N SER A 147 -10.49 -8.73 -12.51
CA SER A 147 -10.93 -8.96 -13.89
C SER A 147 -11.06 -7.61 -14.62
N GLY A 148 -11.03 -7.64 -15.96
CA GLY A 148 -11.18 -6.41 -16.74
C GLY A 148 -12.56 -5.81 -16.52
N HIS A 149 -12.63 -4.65 -15.87
CA HIS A 149 -13.87 -3.94 -15.61
C HIS A 149 -13.83 -2.56 -16.26
N ASP A 150 -14.96 -2.13 -16.82
CA ASP A 150 -15.11 -0.87 -17.57
C ASP A 150 -14.74 0.39 -16.76
N HIS A 151 -14.62 0.28 -15.44
CA HIS A 151 -14.35 1.38 -14.51
C HIS A 151 -12.94 1.38 -13.91
N LEU A 152 -12.04 0.48 -14.32
CA LEU A 152 -10.65 0.47 -13.85
C LEU A 152 -9.64 -0.01 -14.91
N ASP A 153 -8.44 0.59 -14.88
CA ASP A 153 -7.32 0.20 -15.72
C ASP A 153 -6.12 -0.23 -14.88
N LYS A 154 -5.48 -1.34 -15.26
CA LYS A 154 -4.15 -1.70 -14.74
C LYS A 154 -3.11 -0.74 -15.32
N VAL A 155 -2.59 0.16 -14.48
CA VAL A 155 -1.60 1.18 -14.89
C VAL A 155 -0.24 0.54 -15.05
N ARG A 156 0.23 -0.19 -14.03
CA ARG A 156 1.55 -0.83 -14.03
C ARG A 156 1.71 -1.84 -12.90
N THR A 157 2.59 -2.80 -13.12
CA THR A 157 3.15 -3.65 -12.06
C THR A 157 4.64 -3.37 -11.94
N VAL A 158 5.14 -3.24 -10.72
CA VAL A 158 6.58 -3.12 -10.44
C VAL A 158 7.00 -4.15 -9.42
N LYS A 159 8.24 -4.62 -9.55
CA LYS A 159 8.89 -5.48 -8.58
C LYS A 159 9.72 -4.62 -7.62
N VAL A 160 9.59 -4.87 -6.33
CA VAL A 160 10.34 -4.20 -5.27
C VAL A 160 10.99 -5.27 -4.39
N LYS A 161 12.32 -5.23 -4.31
CA LYS A 161 13.07 -6.14 -3.44
C LYS A 161 12.64 -5.95 -1.98
N LEU A 162 12.23 -7.03 -1.33
CA LEU A 162 12.07 -7.14 0.12
C LEU A 162 13.20 -7.97 0.75
N GLY A 163 13.73 -8.99 0.05
CA GLY A 163 14.98 -9.68 0.38
C GLY A 163 16.24 -8.99 -0.18
N ASP A 164 17.41 -9.62 0.02
CA ASP A 164 18.72 -9.15 -0.46
C ASP A 164 18.87 -9.20 -2.00
#